data_AF-A0A2P5LVR6-F1
#
_entry.id   AF-A0A2P5LVR6-F1
#
_cell.length_a   1.000
_cell.length_b   1.000
_cell.length_c   1.000
_cell.angle_alpha   90.00
_cell.angle_beta   90.00
_cell.angle_gamma   90.00
#
_symmetry.space_group_name_H-M   'P 1'
#
loop_
_entity.id
_entity.type
_entity.pdbx_description
1 polymer ?
#
loop_
_entity_poly.entity_id
_entity_poly.type
_entity_poly.pdbx_seq_one_letter_code
_entity_poly.pdbx_strand_id
1 'polypeptide(L)'
;NPPAFAIIDMRLDDGNGLDVISKLKTSRPDARGIILTGYGNIATAVTAVKLGAFDYLAKPADADEIYHALMATQVDKPDAQENPMSADRVRWEHIQRVFESCDRNVSETARRLNMHRRTLQRILAKRAPR
;
A
#
# COMPACT_ATOMS: atom_id res chain seq x y z
N ASN A 1 -23.04 -19.27 -0.48
CA ASN A 1 -21.76 -19.66 0.15
C ASN A 1 -20.72 -18.59 -0.13
N PRO A 2 -20.14 -17.96 0.89
CA PRO A 2 -19.06 -16.99 0.69
C PRO A 2 -17.80 -17.69 0.13
N PRO A 3 -17.12 -17.08 -0.86
CA PRO A 3 -15.98 -17.70 -1.53
C PRO A 3 -14.76 -17.80 -0.59
N ALA A 4 -13.93 -18.83 -0.78
CA ALA A 4 -12.69 -18.99 -0.03
C ALA A 4 -11.56 -18.07 -0.53
N PHE A 5 -11.57 -17.73 -1.82
CA PHE A 5 -10.61 -16.84 -2.45
C PHE A 5 -11.36 -15.79 -3.26
N ALA A 6 -10.88 -14.55 -3.22
CA ALA A 6 -11.45 -13.45 -3.99
C ALA A 6 -10.35 -12.53 -4.51
N ILE A 7 -10.49 -12.12 -5.77
CA ILE A 7 -9.69 -11.04 -6.37
C ILE A 7 -10.68 -9.90 -6.60
N ILE A 8 -10.37 -8.73 -6.07
CA ILE A 8 -11.33 -7.63 -5.97
C ILE A 8 -10.68 -6.38 -6.54
N ASP A 9 -11.34 -5.71 -7.50
CA ASP A 9 -10.90 -4.38 -7.91
C ASP A 9 -11.25 -3.36 -6.84
N MET A 10 -10.34 -2.41 -6.60
CA MET A 10 -10.58 -1.32 -5.66
C MET A 10 -11.70 -0.40 -6.15
N ARG A 11 -11.77 -0.13 -7.46
CA ARG A 11 -12.85 0.69 -8.05
C ARG A 11 -13.86 -0.22 -8.71
N LEU A 12 -15.07 -0.22 -8.16
CA LEU A 12 -16.24 -0.85 -8.75
C LEU A 12 -17.21 0.26 -9.19
N ASP A 13 -18.04 0.00 -10.20
CA ASP A 13 -19.00 1.00 -10.69
C ASP A 13 -20.06 1.35 -9.65
N ASP A 14 -20.34 0.42 -8.72
CA ASP A 14 -21.34 0.53 -7.66
C ASP A 14 -20.73 0.70 -6.26
N GLY A 15 -19.40 0.79 -6.12
CA GLY A 15 -18.78 0.90 -4.80
C GLY A 15 -17.26 0.75 -4.74
N ASN A 16 -16.75 0.47 -3.54
CA ASN A 16 -15.33 0.34 -3.26
C ASN A 16 -14.99 -1.12 -2.90
N GLY A 17 -13.95 -1.67 -3.51
CA GLY A 17 -13.47 -3.02 -3.23
C GLY A 17 -13.08 -3.26 -1.77
N LEU A 18 -12.71 -2.20 -1.03
CA LEU A 18 -12.43 -2.27 0.41
C LEU A 18 -13.65 -2.69 1.23
N ASP A 19 -14.85 -2.25 0.83
CA ASP A 19 -16.09 -2.63 1.51
C ASP A 19 -16.41 -4.11 1.28
N VAL A 20 -16.04 -4.62 0.10
CA VAL A 20 -16.19 -6.05 -0.24
C VAL A 20 -15.24 -6.91 0.59
N ILE A 21 -13.99 -6.48 0.81
CA ILE A 21 -13.05 -7.16 1.72
C ILE A 21 -13.63 -7.24 3.13
N SER A 22 -14.15 -6.12 3.64
CA SER A 22 -14.74 -6.07 4.98
C SER A 22 -15.90 -7.07 5.12
N LYS A 23 -16.85 -7.07 4.18
CA LYS A 23 -17.98 -8.01 4.14
C LYS A 23 -17.54 -9.47 3.99
N LEU A 24 -16.52 -9.72 3.15
CA LEU A 24 -15.96 -11.05 2.94
C LEU A 24 -15.38 -11.60 4.24
N LYS A 25 -14.58 -10.80 4.95
CA LYS A 25 -13.98 -11.19 6.23
C LYS A 25 -15.01 -11.37 7.35
N THR A 26 -16.06 -10.55 7.40
CA THR A 26 -17.18 -10.75 8.33
C THR A 26 -17.93 -12.06 8.04
N SER A 27 -18.16 -12.38 6.76
CA SER A 27 -18.93 -13.56 6.35
C SER A 27 -18.13 -14.85 6.42
N ARG A 28 -16.81 -14.77 6.18
CA ARG A 28 -15.88 -15.89 6.15
C ARG A 28 -14.48 -15.44 6.59
N PRO A 29 -14.15 -15.54 7.89
CA PRO A 29 -12.87 -15.05 8.42
C PRO A 29 -11.62 -15.68 7.77
N ASP A 30 -11.73 -16.95 7.36
CA ASP A 30 -10.68 -17.73 6.69
C ASP A 30 -10.52 -17.41 5.19
N ALA A 31 -11.42 -16.62 4.60
CA ALA A 31 -11.34 -16.26 3.19
C ALA A 31 -10.11 -15.38 2.89
N ARG A 32 -9.46 -15.60 1.75
CA ARG A 32 -8.33 -14.81 1.27
C ARG A 32 -8.79 -13.88 0.14
N GLY A 33 -8.89 -12.59 0.46
CA GLY A 33 -9.21 -11.55 -0.51
C GLY A 33 -7.97 -10.73 -0.87
N ILE A 34 -7.70 -10.56 -2.17
CA ILE A 34 -6.63 -9.69 -2.68
C ILE A 34 -7.27 -8.51 -3.41
N ILE A 35 -6.75 -7.32 -3.16
CA ILE A 35 -7.10 -6.13 -3.94
C ILE A 35 -6.18 -6.05 -5.16
N LEU A 36 -6.75 -5.92 -6.35
CA LEU A 36 -6.01 -5.75 -7.60
C LEU A 36 -6.47 -4.46 -8.30
N THR A 37 -5.63 -3.43 -8.36
CA THR A 37 -6.05 -2.13 -8.92
C THR A 37 -4.98 -1.40 -9.72
N GLY A 38 -5.40 -0.70 -10.78
CA GLY A 38 -4.51 0.20 -11.54
C GLY A 38 -4.30 1.57 -10.91
N TYR A 39 -5.03 1.90 -9.84
CA TYR A 39 -4.99 3.21 -9.16
C TYR A 39 -4.39 3.13 -7.76
N GLY A 40 -3.49 2.15 -7.55
CA GLY A 40 -2.98 1.84 -6.24
C GLY A 40 -2.14 2.96 -5.64
N ASN A 41 -2.41 3.29 -4.38
CA ASN A 41 -1.54 4.18 -3.60
C ASN A 41 -1.30 3.60 -2.20
N ILE A 42 -0.27 4.11 -1.52
CA ILE A 42 0.17 3.58 -0.23
C ILE A 42 -0.96 3.68 0.81
N ALA A 43 -1.75 4.76 0.81
CA ALA A 43 -2.81 4.93 1.80
C ALA A 43 -3.91 3.87 1.63
N THR A 44 -4.27 3.53 0.40
CA THR A 44 -5.29 2.52 0.11
C THR A 44 -4.80 1.11 0.39
N ALA A 45 -3.52 0.83 0.15
CA ALA A 45 -2.90 -0.44 0.50
C ALA A 45 -2.88 -0.66 2.03
N VAL A 46 -2.51 0.36 2.80
CA VAL A 46 -2.54 0.29 4.28
C VAL A 46 -3.96 0.06 4.79
N THR A 47 -4.95 0.76 4.23
CA THR A 47 -6.35 0.56 4.62
C THR A 47 -6.85 -0.84 4.25
N ALA A 48 -6.47 -1.38 3.08
CA ALA A 48 -6.82 -2.74 2.69
C ALA A 48 -6.31 -3.78 3.68
N VAL A 49 -5.03 -3.68 4.07
CA VAL A 49 -4.42 -4.58 5.06
C VAL A 49 -5.13 -4.47 6.41
N LYS A 50 -5.43 -3.25 6.87
CA LYS A 50 -6.19 -3.03 8.13
C LYS A 50 -7.59 -3.65 8.11
N LEU A 51 -8.24 -3.70 6.95
CA LEU A 51 -9.55 -4.32 6.76
C LEU A 51 -9.47 -5.85 6.58
N GLY A 52 -8.26 -6.42 6.65
CA GLY A 52 -8.05 -7.86 6.53
C GLY A 52 -7.88 -8.36 5.11
N ALA A 53 -7.54 -7.50 4.15
CA ALA A 53 -7.07 -7.96 2.85
C ALA A 53 -5.83 -8.84 3.03
N PHE A 54 -5.79 -9.96 2.32
CA PHE A 54 -4.65 -10.85 2.32
C PHE A 54 -3.47 -10.19 1.62
N ASP A 55 -3.71 -9.56 0.47
CA ASP A 55 -2.69 -8.86 -0.30
C ASP A 55 -3.24 -7.66 -1.09
N TYR A 56 -2.32 -6.85 -1.62
CA TYR A 56 -2.61 -5.70 -2.45
C TYR A 56 -1.67 -5.65 -3.65
N LEU A 57 -2.20 -5.90 -4.84
CA LEU A 57 -1.48 -5.92 -6.11
C LEU A 57 -1.87 -4.73 -6.99
N ALA A 58 -0.88 -4.18 -7.68
CA ALA A 58 -1.09 -3.15 -8.69
C ALA A 58 -1.29 -3.79 -10.07
N LYS A 59 -2.19 -3.25 -10.89
CA LYS A 59 -2.28 -3.63 -12.31
C LYS A 59 -1.15 -2.94 -13.11
N PRO A 60 -0.55 -3.60 -14.12
CA PRO A 60 -0.84 -4.96 -14.57
C PRO A 60 -0.20 -6.01 -13.64
N ALA A 61 -0.94 -7.09 -13.36
CA ALA A 61 -0.44 -8.29 -12.69
C ALA A 61 -0.82 -9.50 -13.54
N ASP A 62 0.08 -10.47 -13.66
CA ASP A 62 -0.20 -11.70 -14.40
C ASP A 62 -0.90 -12.76 -13.53
N ALA A 63 -1.33 -13.86 -14.16
CA ALA A 63 -2.07 -14.90 -13.45
C ALA A 63 -1.20 -15.64 -12.41
N ASP A 64 0.10 -15.78 -12.69
CA ASP A 64 1.03 -16.47 -11.81
C ASP A 64 1.30 -15.66 -10.55
N GLU A 65 1.49 -14.34 -10.68
CA GLU A 65 1.61 -13.39 -9.56
C GLU A 65 0.38 -13.44 -8.66
N ILE A 66 -0.82 -13.43 -9.24
CA ILE A 66 -2.07 -13.51 -8.49
C ILE A 66 -2.19 -14.86 -7.79
N TYR A 67 -1.87 -15.95 -8.47
CA TYR A 67 -1.91 -17.30 -7.90
C TYR A 67 -0.94 -17.43 -6.72
N HIS A 68 0.31 -16.99 -6.90
CA HIS A 68 1.32 -16.99 -5.85
C HIS A 68 0.89 -16.14 -4.66
N ALA A 69 0.32 -14.96 -4.90
CA ALA A 69 -0.17 -14.10 -3.83
C ALA A 69 -1.34 -14.73 -3.06
N LEU A 70 -2.22 -15.51 -3.71
CA LEU A 70 -3.31 -16.21 -3.01
C LEU A 70 -2.83 -17.44 -2.23
N MET A 71 -1.85 -18.16 -2.78
CA MET A 71 -1.31 -19.40 -2.23
C MET A 71 -0.19 -19.18 -1.22
N ALA A 72 0.36 -17.96 -1.11
CA ALA A 72 1.41 -17.64 -0.16
C ALA A 72 1.03 -18.10 1.25
N THR A 73 1.97 -18.78 1.92
CA THR A 73 1.79 -19.22 3.29
C THR A 73 2.18 -18.04 4.20
N GLN A 74 1.50 -17.86 5.33
CA GLN A 74 1.69 -16.72 6.23
C GLN A 74 3.14 -16.56 6.73
N VAL A 75 3.95 -17.63 6.60
CA VAL A 75 5.39 -17.70 6.91
C VAL A 75 6.26 -16.93 5.90
N ASP A 76 5.78 -16.72 4.67
CA ASP A 76 6.51 -16.08 3.57
C ASP A 76 6.30 -14.56 3.50
N LYS A 77 5.31 -14.04 4.25
CA LYS A 77 5.20 -12.61 4.47
C LYS A 77 6.17 -12.26 5.60
N PRO A 78 7.11 -11.31 5.40
CA PRO A 78 7.83 -10.76 6.54
C PRO A 78 6.78 -10.35 7.55
N ASP A 79 6.89 -10.93 8.74
CA ASP A 79 5.95 -10.81 9.84
C ASP A 79 5.35 -9.42 9.79
N ALA A 80 4.01 -9.34 9.69
CA ALA A 80 3.31 -8.08 9.65
C ALA A 80 3.59 -7.42 11.01
N GLN A 81 4.72 -6.71 11.10
CA GLN A 81 5.17 -6.07 12.32
C GLN A 81 3.96 -5.30 12.83
N GLU A 82 3.57 -5.57 14.08
CA GLU A 82 2.30 -5.13 14.68
C GLU A 82 2.09 -3.60 14.64
N ASN A 83 3.11 -2.85 14.23
CA ASN A 83 2.97 -1.51 13.67
C ASN A 83 3.53 -1.46 12.24
N PRO A 84 2.73 -1.71 11.19
CA PRO A 84 3.15 -1.37 9.84
C PRO A 84 3.57 0.09 9.85
N MET A 85 4.79 0.39 9.39
CA MET A 85 5.26 1.76 9.30
C MET A 85 4.15 2.59 8.65
N SER A 86 3.65 3.60 9.36
CA SER A 86 2.59 4.47 8.85
C SER A 86 2.95 4.90 7.42
N ALA A 87 1.97 5.02 6.53
CA ALA A 87 2.19 5.49 5.16
C ALA A 87 3.04 6.77 5.13
N ASP A 88 2.89 7.62 6.16
CA ASP A 88 3.67 8.84 6.34
C ASP A 88 5.12 8.60 6.79
N ARG A 89 5.41 7.49 7.46
CA ARG A 89 6.77 7.06 7.82
C ARG A 89 7.50 6.46 6.63
N VAL A 90 6.86 5.56 5.87
CA VAL A 90 7.45 5.00 4.64
C VAL A 90 7.73 6.10 3.61
N ARG A 91 6.77 7.00 3.41
CA ARG A 91 6.94 8.17 2.54
C ARG A 91 8.10 9.05 3.00
N TRP A 92 8.23 9.27 4.32
CA TRP A 92 9.29 10.09 4.88
C TRP A 92 10.66 9.45 4.73
N GLU A 93 10.80 8.15 5.03
CA GLU A 93 12.05 7.43 4.85
C GLU A 93 12.49 7.42 3.38
N HIS A 94 11.54 7.27 2.45
CA HIS A 94 11.82 7.40 1.03
C HIS A 94 12.30 8.81 0.66
N ILE A 95 11.61 9.86 1.13
CA ILE A 95 11.99 11.25 0.93
C ILE A 95 13.40 11.51 1.48
N GLN A 96 13.68 11.04 2.69
CA GLN A 96 14.95 11.24 3.38
C GLN A 96 16.10 10.52 2.66
N ARG A 97 15.88 9.27 2.22
CA ARG A 97 16.87 8.50 1.46
C ARG A 97 17.26 9.21 0.15
N VAL A 98 16.25 9.70 -0.58
CA VAL A 98 16.53 10.46 -1.82
C VAL A 98 17.20 11.79 -1.51
N PHE A 99 16.78 12.49 -0.45
CA PHE A 99 17.40 13.74 -0.02
C PHE A 99 18.88 13.60 0.33
N GLU A 100 19.25 12.55 1.07
CA GLU A 100 20.64 12.23 1.39
C GLU A 100 21.45 11.86 0.13
N SER A 101 20.87 11.06 -0.77
CA SER A 101 21.52 10.71 -2.05
C SER A 101 21.75 11.91 -2.97
N CYS A 102 20.98 12.98 -2.78
CA CYS A 102 21.07 14.24 -3.51
C CYS A 102 21.90 15.30 -2.75
N ASP A 103 22.76 14.88 -1.82
CA ASP A 103 23.62 15.76 -1.01
C ASP A 103 22.83 16.89 -0.31
N ARG A 104 21.64 16.54 0.20
CA ARG A 104 20.70 17.46 0.87
C ARG A 104 20.24 18.62 -0.02
N ASN A 105 20.25 18.44 -1.35
CA ASN A 105 19.72 19.42 -2.30
C ASN A 105 18.20 19.27 -2.47
N VAL A 106 17.44 20.24 -1.93
CA VAL A 106 15.97 20.24 -1.99
C VAL A 106 15.44 20.30 -3.43
N SER A 107 16.09 21.04 -4.32
CA SER A 107 15.62 21.19 -5.71
C SER A 107 15.80 19.91 -6.51
N GLU A 108 16.95 19.26 -6.37
CA GLU A 108 17.26 17.99 -7.04
C GLU A 108 16.36 16.86 -6.53
N THR A 109 16.20 16.78 -5.21
CA THR A 109 15.33 15.79 -4.56
C THR A 109 13.87 15.95 -5.01
N ALA A 110 13.39 17.19 -5.10
CA ALA A 110 12.03 17.48 -5.56
C ALA A 110 11.81 17.04 -7.03
N ARG A 111 12.80 17.28 -7.90
CA ARG A 111 12.78 16.80 -9.29
C ARG A 111 12.75 15.27 -9.34
N ARG A 112 13.60 14.61 -8.55
CA ARG A 112 13.74 13.15 -8.53
C ARG A 112 12.51 12.42 -7.95
N LEU A 113 11.81 13.06 -7.01
CA LEU A 113 10.56 12.57 -6.43
C LEU A 113 9.31 13.05 -7.18
N ASN A 114 9.49 13.71 -8.33
CA ASN A 114 8.42 14.29 -9.15
C ASN A 114 7.41 15.13 -8.34
N MET A 115 7.91 15.96 -7.43
CA MET A 115 7.09 16.83 -6.58
C MET A 115 7.57 18.28 -6.60
N HIS A 116 6.68 19.20 -6.22
CA HIS A 116 7.03 20.61 -6.19
C HIS A 116 8.00 20.92 -5.03
N ARG A 117 9.04 21.73 -5.28
CA ARG A 117 10.06 22.11 -4.28
C ARG A 117 9.43 22.64 -2.98
N ARG A 118 8.37 23.47 -3.08
CA ARG A 118 7.65 24.01 -1.90
C ARG A 118 6.99 22.93 -1.06
N THR A 119 6.50 21.86 -1.70
CA THR A 119 5.89 20.71 -1.01
C THR A 119 6.94 19.95 -0.21
N LEU A 120 8.08 19.63 -0.84
CA LEU A 120 9.20 18.96 -0.17
C LEU A 120 9.74 19.78 1.00
N GLN A 121 9.96 21.08 0.79
CA GLN A 121 10.43 21.99 1.83
C GLN A 121 9.50 22.03 3.05
N ARG A 122 8.17 22.06 2.82
CA ARG A 122 7.17 22.01 3.89
C ARG A 122 7.18 20.67 4.64
N ILE A 123 7.39 19.56 3.92
CA ILE A 123 7.48 18.23 4.53
C ILE A 123 8.72 18.13 5.42
N LEU A 124 9.88 18.59 4.94
CA LEU A 124 11.14 18.60 5.69
C LEU A 124 11.08 19.49 6.94
N ALA A 125 10.48 20.69 6.84
CA ALA A 125 10.37 21.63 7.95
C ALA A 125 9.48 21.14 9.11
N LYS A 126 8.45 20.32 8.83
CA LYS A 126 7.55 19.78 9.86
C LYS A 126 8.18 18.72 10.77
N ARG A 127 9.29 18.11 10.34
CA ARG A 127 9.92 16.96 11.02
C ARG A 127 11.41 17.17 11.32
N ALA A 128 11.96 18.36 11.09
CA ALA A 128 13.29 18.71 11.55
C ALA A 128 13.31 18.71 13.10
N PRO A 129 14.22 17.97 13.76
CA PRO A 129 14.38 18.09 15.20
C PRO A 129 14.79 19.53 15.54
N ARG A 130 14.15 20.11 16.56
CA ARG A 130 14.56 21.40 17.14
C ARG A 130 15.92 21.27 17.81
#